data_AF-A0A829W0I0-F1
#
_entry.id   AF-A0A829W0I0-F1
#
_cell.length_a   1.000
_cell.length_b   1.000
_cell.length_c   1.000
_cell.angle_alpha   90.00
_cell.angle_beta   90.00
_cell.angle_gamma   90.00
#
_symmetry.space_group_name_H-M   'P 1'
#
loop_
_entity.id
_entity.type
_entity.pdbx_description
1 polymer ?
#
loop_
_entity_poly.entity_id
_entity_poly.type
_entity_poly.pdbx_seq_one_letter_code
_entity_poly.pdbx_strand_id
1 'polypeptide(L)'
;MGQSHKIFFSEEFGLENRMEELGIFDPIINGDSNYFINIKRLRETNIPEFAGSYDKINKFFYNIGQLLLAANGDMSHKAYKTAVELFDFSEVDGINLGTSKGGPGKGFGEKLRKQIIKDASDIILTCSNQPEIFHLLSLFEDNVGPDRVSDMIATLVYDEIIAYTKRAYKALDISSGKYPNYEFENGIMLNPYKKDKELLLVPINILHEIPIAKDWDDIDRVCSENKVIKQEINEMIRLEWYKMSTGQKKSEIKRQIFLDGKALEKIIVAYNDTTLDECDVMGNSAYFVEKIAHKYRDFYSIEISDGKDSYEATIEICNHFKRLIEECKGYELLYNGKTARDEKTVQKALHLTAYYYCLCKNLLNF
;
A
#
# COMPACT_ATOMS: atom_id res chain seq x y z
N MET A 1 9.77 20.13 -8.11
CA MET A 1 8.70 20.67 -7.24
C MET A 1 9.11 20.24 -5.84
N GLY A 2 9.55 21.19 -5.01
CA GLY A 2 10.10 20.88 -3.69
C GLY A 2 9.08 20.10 -2.86
N GLN A 3 9.54 19.12 -2.08
CA GLN A 3 8.66 18.37 -1.19
C GLN A 3 8.12 19.32 -0.12
N SER A 4 6.94 19.87 -0.42
CA SER A 4 6.07 20.53 0.53
C SER A 4 5.87 19.61 1.73
N HIS A 5 5.91 20.19 2.92
CA HIS A 5 5.51 19.57 4.18
C HIS A 5 4.28 18.69 3.99
N LYS A 6 4.35 17.39 4.35
CA LYS A 6 3.21 16.47 4.22
C LYS A 6 2.09 16.89 5.15
N ILE A 7 0.86 16.91 4.67
CA ILE A 7 -0.32 17.36 5.43
C ILE A 7 -1.22 16.15 5.64
N PHE A 8 -1.57 15.86 6.88
CA PHE A 8 -2.52 14.79 7.19
C PHE A 8 -3.97 15.28 7.10
N PHE A 9 -4.91 14.40 6.76
CA PHE A 9 -6.33 14.72 6.79
C PHE A 9 -6.77 15.16 8.20
N SER A 10 -6.33 14.44 9.23
CA SER A 10 -6.63 14.79 10.62
C SER A 10 -6.09 16.16 11.04
N GLU A 11 -4.94 16.56 10.50
CA GLU A 11 -4.31 17.86 10.75
C GLU A 11 -5.11 18.99 10.09
N GLU A 12 -5.39 18.86 8.80
CA GLU A 12 -6.12 19.87 8.02
C GLU A 12 -7.50 20.19 8.61
N PHE A 13 -8.18 19.17 9.16
CA PHE A 13 -9.54 19.32 9.69
C PHE A 13 -9.62 19.35 11.23
N GLY A 14 -8.49 19.36 11.93
CA GLY A 14 -8.44 19.45 13.39
C GLY A 14 -9.12 18.28 14.11
N LEU A 15 -8.90 17.05 13.63
CA LEU A 15 -9.58 15.83 14.10
C LEU A 15 -8.81 15.05 15.17
N GLU A 16 -7.63 15.52 15.56
CA GLU A 16 -6.77 14.89 16.56
C GLU A 16 -6.56 13.38 16.30
N ASN A 17 -7.08 12.50 17.16
CA ASN A 17 -6.90 11.04 17.10
C ASN A 17 -8.16 10.31 16.61
N ARG A 18 -9.20 11.06 16.20
CA ARG A 18 -10.53 10.50 15.89
C ARG A 18 -10.50 9.54 14.72
N MET A 19 -9.56 9.73 13.78
CA MET A 19 -9.38 8.84 12.63
C MET A 19 -9.03 7.43 13.10
N GLU A 20 -8.03 7.31 13.98
CA GLU A 20 -7.57 6.04 14.54
C GLU A 20 -8.62 5.39 15.44
N GLU A 21 -9.28 6.18 16.29
CA GLU A 21 -10.36 5.70 17.16
C GLU A 21 -11.52 5.08 16.37
N LEU A 22 -11.77 5.57 15.16
CA LEU A 22 -12.80 5.07 14.25
C LEU A 22 -12.27 4.01 13.25
N GLY A 23 -10.99 3.65 13.31
CA GLY A 23 -10.36 2.71 12.37
C GLY A 23 -10.24 3.25 10.93
N ILE A 24 -10.33 4.56 10.75
CA ILE A 24 -10.19 5.25 9.46
C ILE A 24 -8.70 5.52 9.23
N PHE A 25 -8.20 5.18 8.04
CA PHE A 25 -6.84 5.54 7.67
C PHE A 25 -6.74 7.06 7.50
N ASP A 26 -5.70 7.66 8.06
CA ASP A 26 -5.46 9.09 8.00
C ASP A 26 -4.42 9.38 6.90
N PRO A 27 -4.87 9.78 5.69
CA PRO A 27 -4.00 9.93 4.53
C PRO A 27 -3.19 11.23 4.57
N ILE A 28 -2.04 11.21 3.91
CA ILE A 28 -1.29 12.40 3.52
C ILE A 28 -1.99 13.03 2.30
N ILE A 29 -2.72 14.12 2.47
CA ILE A 29 -3.64 14.65 1.45
C ILE A 29 -2.91 15.38 0.31
N ASN A 30 -1.70 15.88 0.54
CA ASN A 30 -0.85 16.51 -0.48
C ASN A 30 0.24 15.57 -1.06
N GLY A 31 0.12 14.27 -0.82
CA GLY A 31 1.05 13.24 -1.30
C GLY A 31 0.41 11.86 -1.27
N ASP A 32 1.24 10.83 -1.20
CA ASP A 32 0.78 9.44 -1.08
C ASP A 32 1.40 8.77 0.15
N SER A 33 0.60 7.92 0.77
CA SER A 33 0.99 7.11 1.91
C SER A 33 1.39 5.72 1.42
N ASN A 34 2.54 5.21 1.86
CA ASN A 34 3.08 3.92 1.43
C ASN A 34 2.34 2.73 2.07
N TYR A 35 1.07 2.61 1.73
CA TYR A 35 0.14 1.53 2.04
C TYR A 35 -0.63 1.16 0.78
N PHE A 36 -1.17 -0.05 0.78
CA PHE A 36 -1.87 -0.62 -0.37
C PHE A 36 -3.15 -1.31 0.10
N ILE A 37 -4.20 -1.31 -0.74
CA ILE A 37 -5.37 -2.15 -0.50
C ILE A 37 -4.97 -3.61 -0.74
N ASN A 38 -5.27 -4.47 0.23
CA ASN A 38 -4.89 -5.87 0.19
C ASN A 38 -6.13 -6.78 0.10
N ILE A 39 -6.16 -7.65 -0.92
CA ILE A 39 -7.32 -8.53 -1.16
C ILE A 39 -7.56 -9.55 -0.04
N LYS A 40 -6.51 -10.00 0.67
CA LYS A 40 -6.65 -10.90 1.82
C LYS A 40 -7.29 -10.17 3.00
N ARG A 41 -6.95 -8.90 3.18
CA ARG A 41 -7.60 -8.03 4.15
C ARG A 41 -9.05 -7.74 3.78
N LEU A 42 -9.35 -7.54 2.50
CA LEU A 42 -10.74 -7.44 2.02
C LEU A 42 -11.53 -8.74 2.24
N ARG A 43 -10.91 -9.92 2.10
CA ARG A 43 -11.55 -11.20 2.41
C ARG A 43 -11.95 -11.32 3.88
N GLU A 44 -11.13 -10.76 4.77
CA GLU A 44 -11.29 -10.88 6.23
C GLU A 44 -11.95 -9.65 6.85
N THR A 45 -12.36 -8.66 6.04
CA THR A 45 -12.88 -7.39 6.54
C THR A 45 -14.23 -7.55 7.22
N ASN A 46 -14.40 -6.84 8.33
CA ASN A 46 -15.68 -6.69 9.01
C ASN A 46 -16.39 -5.36 8.66
N ILE A 47 -15.83 -4.59 7.73
CA ILE A 47 -16.39 -3.30 7.34
C ILE A 47 -17.62 -3.53 6.43
N PRO A 48 -18.82 -3.06 6.82
CA PRO A 48 -20.06 -3.42 6.13
C PRO A 48 -20.07 -3.08 4.63
N GLU A 49 -19.49 -1.94 4.24
CA GLU A 49 -19.43 -1.53 2.83
C GLU A 49 -18.63 -2.50 1.96
N PHE A 50 -17.67 -3.22 2.53
CA PHE A 50 -16.76 -4.12 1.80
C PHE A 50 -17.09 -5.61 1.94
N ALA A 51 -18.18 -5.96 2.64
CA ALA A 51 -18.52 -7.36 2.96
C ALA A 51 -18.65 -8.28 1.73
N GLY A 52 -19.00 -7.72 0.56
CA GLY A 52 -19.09 -8.47 -0.73
C GLY A 52 -17.95 -8.21 -1.71
N SER A 53 -16.96 -7.40 -1.33
CA SER A 53 -15.92 -6.92 -2.26
C SER A 53 -14.99 -8.04 -2.73
N TYR A 54 -14.62 -8.98 -1.85
CA TYR A 54 -13.77 -10.12 -2.22
C TYR A 54 -14.43 -10.98 -3.31
N ASP A 55 -15.70 -11.34 -3.12
CA ASP A 55 -16.46 -12.12 -4.10
C ASP A 55 -16.70 -11.36 -5.41
N LYS A 56 -16.95 -10.04 -5.33
CA LYS A 56 -17.10 -9.16 -6.50
C LYS A 56 -15.82 -9.18 -7.36
N ILE A 57 -14.66 -9.02 -6.73
CA ILE A 57 -13.35 -9.04 -7.41
C ILE A 57 -13.09 -10.42 -8.03
N ASN A 58 -13.28 -11.51 -7.26
CA ASN A 58 -13.09 -12.87 -7.76
C ASN A 58 -14.02 -13.19 -8.93
N LYS A 59 -15.28 -12.76 -8.86
CA LYS A 59 -16.25 -12.94 -9.95
C LYS A 59 -15.83 -12.19 -11.21
N PHE A 60 -15.28 -10.99 -11.07
CA PHE A 60 -14.73 -10.23 -12.19
C PHE A 60 -13.61 -11.03 -12.88
N PHE A 61 -12.62 -11.51 -12.13
CA PHE A 61 -11.50 -12.27 -12.68
C PHE A 61 -11.91 -13.64 -13.23
N TYR A 62 -12.85 -14.32 -12.58
CA TYR A 62 -13.45 -15.54 -13.10
C TYR A 62 -14.08 -15.32 -14.48
N ASN A 63 -14.83 -14.22 -14.65
CA ASN A 63 -15.44 -13.88 -15.94
C ASN A 63 -14.39 -13.59 -17.03
N ILE A 64 -13.29 -12.91 -16.68
CA ILE A 64 -12.15 -12.75 -17.59
C ILE A 64 -11.65 -14.12 -18.04
N GLY A 65 -11.44 -15.05 -17.11
CA GLY A 65 -10.99 -16.39 -17.46
C GLY A 65 -11.96 -17.19 -18.31
N GLN A 66 -13.27 -17.04 -18.09
CA GLN A 66 -14.30 -17.63 -18.96
C GLN A 66 -14.23 -17.09 -20.40
N LEU A 67 -13.93 -15.79 -20.59
CA LEU A 67 -13.72 -15.21 -21.91
C LEU A 67 -12.47 -15.79 -22.59
N LEU A 68 -11.40 -16.03 -21.83
CA LEU A 68 -10.16 -16.60 -22.34
C LEU A 68 -10.30 -18.07 -22.72
N LEU A 69 -11.04 -18.85 -21.92
CA LEU A 69 -11.42 -20.22 -22.29
C LEU A 69 -12.25 -20.26 -23.58
N ALA A 70 -13.22 -19.34 -23.72
CA ALA A 70 -14.03 -19.25 -24.93
C ALA A 70 -13.23 -18.84 -26.17
N ALA A 71 -12.15 -18.04 -26.00
CA ALA A 71 -11.24 -17.69 -27.07
C ALA A 71 -10.27 -18.82 -27.45
N ASN A 72 -10.00 -19.76 -26.53
CA ASN A 72 -9.14 -20.93 -26.76
C ASN A 72 -7.79 -20.59 -27.44
N GLY A 73 -7.15 -19.51 -26.97
CA GLY A 73 -5.86 -19.04 -27.48
C GLY A 73 -5.92 -18.18 -28.76
N ASP A 74 -7.09 -18.00 -29.37
CA ASP A 74 -7.26 -17.11 -30.51
C ASP A 74 -7.34 -15.64 -30.06
N MET A 75 -6.22 -14.94 -30.18
CA MET A 75 -6.10 -13.51 -29.85
C MET A 75 -6.97 -12.59 -30.73
N SER A 76 -7.43 -13.08 -31.89
CA SER A 76 -8.33 -12.34 -32.78
C SER A 76 -9.80 -12.48 -32.41
N HIS A 77 -10.13 -13.48 -31.57
CA HIS A 77 -11.47 -13.80 -31.12
C HIS A 77 -12.10 -12.65 -30.33
N LYS A 78 -13.42 -12.46 -30.48
CA LYS A 78 -14.14 -11.37 -29.81
C LYS A 78 -14.01 -11.46 -28.29
N ALA A 79 -14.12 -12.66 -27.71
CA ALA A 79 -13.99 -12.86 -26.26
C ALA A 79 -12.61 -12.46 -25.73
N TYR A 80 -11.53 -12.75 -26.48
CA TYR A 80 -10.18 -12.34 -26.10
C TYR A 80 -10.04 -10.82 -26.10
N LYS A 81 -10.53 -10.15 -27.15
CA LYS A 81 -10.52 -8.68 -27.23
C LYS A 81 -11.32 -8.05 -26.10
N THR A 82 -12.48 -8.59 -25.78
CA THR A 82 -13.29 -8.15 -24.64
C THR A 82 -12.55 -8.35 -23.30
N ALA A 83 -11.82 -9.45 -23.10
CA ALA A 83 -11.00 -9.62 -21.90
C ALA A 83 -9.92 -8.54 -21.77
N VAL A 84 -9.26 -8.18 -22.88
CA VAL A 84 -8.27 -7.07 -22.91
C VAL A 84 -8.91 -5.70 -22.63
N GLU A 85 -10.12 -5.47 -23.14
CA GLU A 85 -10.87 -4.22 -22.91
C GLU A 85 -11.37 -4.10 -21.47
N LEU A 86 -11.84 -5.20 -20.87
CA LEU A 86 -12.32 -5.22 -19.49
C LEU A 86 -11.17 -5.07 -18.48
N PHE A 87 -9.98 -5.57 -18.80
CA PHE A 87 -8.80 -5.48 -17.93
C PHE A 87 -8.15 -4.08 -18.00
N ASP A 88 -8.95 -3.03 -17.92
CA ASP A 88 -8.52 -1.64 -17.97
C ASP A 88 -8.76 -0.99 -16.60
N PHE A 89 -7.67 -0.75 -15.87
CA PHE A 89 -7.72 -0.13 -14.55
C PHE A 89 -6.90 1.16 -14.55
N SER A 90 -7.55 2.22 -14.10
CA SER A 90 -6.96 3.52 -13.83
C SER A 90 -6.54 3.64 -12.37
N GLU A 91 -5.62 4.54 -12.08
CA GLU A 91 -5.28 4.93 -10.70
C GLU A 91 -6.52 5.59 -10.05
N VAL A 92 -6.72 5.32 -8.75
CA VAL A 92 -7.76 5.96 -7.94
C VAL A 92 -7.08 7.01 -7.06
N ASP A 93 -6.57 8.10 -7.65
CA ASP A 93 -5.66 9.04 -6.95
C ASP A 93 -6.25 9.66 -5.66
N GLY A 94 -7.58 9.65 -5.53
CA GLY A 94 -8.31 10.22 -4.40
C GLY A 94 -8.12 9.50 -3.07
N ILE A 95 -7.63 8.25 -3.05
CA ILE A 95 -7.35 7.53 -1.79
C ILE A 95 -5.98 7.86 -1.18
N ASN A 96 -5.12 8.60 -1.89
CA ASN A 96 -3.79 9.02 -1.40
C ASN A 96 -2.91 7.87 -0.90
N LEU A 97 -2.98 6.72 -1.59
CA LEU A 97 -2.17 5.54 -1.35
C LEU A 97 -1.16 5.36 -2.48
N GLY A 98 -0.04 4.70 -2.19
CA GLY A 98 0.94 4.32 -3.19
C GLY A 98 2.36 4.77 -2.88
N THR A 99 3.26 4.59 -3.85
CA THR A 99 4.67 4.95 -3.69
C THR A 99 4.98 6.35 -4.24
N SER A 100 5.39 7.27 -3.38
CA SER A 100 5.73 8.66 -3.72
C SER A 100 6.97 8.85 -4.62
N LYS A 101 7.58 7.76 -5.12
CA LYS A 101 8.78 7.79 -5.99
C LYS A 101 8.46 7.67 -7.49
N GLY A 102 7.20 7.48 -7.87
CA GLY A 102 6.77 7.46 -9.27
C GLY A 102 6.19 8.81 -9.70
N GLY A 103 6.44 9.24 -10.95
CA GLY A 103 5.54 10.20 -11.61
C GLY A 103 4.12 9.61 -11.72
N PRO A 104 3.12 10.40 -12.19
CA PRO A 104 1.71 10.00 -12.21
C PRO A 104 1.53 8.56 -12.65
N GLY A 105 0.81 7.79 -11.84
CA GLY A 105 0.75 6.34 -11.88
C GLY A 105 0.43 5.85 -13.28
N LYS A 106 1.37 5.12 -13.86
CA LYS A 106 1.11 4.44 -15.12
C LYS A 106 0.21 3.27 -14.78
N GLY A 107 -1.10 3.44 -14.91
CA GLY A 107 -2.08 2.35 -14.86
C GLY A 107 -1.78 1.26 -15.89
N PHE A 108 -2.74 0.39 -16.16
CA PHE A 108 -2.52 -0.73 -17.09
C PHE A 108 -2.59 -0.24 -18.54
N GLY A 109 -1.49 0.31 -19.03
CA GLY A 109 -1.37 0.75 -20.43
C GLY A 109 -1.59 -0.42 -21.41
N GLU A 110 -2.03 -0.11 -22.62
CA GLU A 110 -2.47 -1.09 -23.63
C GLU A 110 -1.49 -2.27 -23.83
N LYS A 111 -0.18 -1.97 -23.94
CA LYS A 111 0.86 -3.01 -24.10
C LYS A 111 0.88 -3.99 -22.92
N LEU A 112 0.78 -3.47 -21.71
CA LEU A 112 0.79 -4.28 -20.49
C LEU A 112 -0.48 -5.11 -20.36
N ARG A 113 -1.66 -4.54 -20.66
CA ARG A 113 -2.92 -5.29 -20.66
C ARG A 113 -2.87 -6.48 -21.60
N LYS A 114 -2.40 -6.25 -22.83
CA LYS A 114 -2.27 -7.32 -23.84
C LYS A 114 -1.30 -8.41 -23.38
N GLN A 115 -0.20 -8.04 -22.73
CA GLN A 115 0.75 -8.99 -22.16
C GLN A 115 0.10 -9.83 -21.05
N ILE A 116 -0.49 -9.19 -20.05
CA ILE A 116 -1.13 -9.86 -18.91
C ILE A 116 -2.23 -10.81 -19.38
N ILE A 117 -3.09 -10.36 -20.28
CA ILE A 117 -4.19 -11.18 -20.77
C ILE A 117 -3.70 -12.36 -21.61
N LYS A 118 -2.63 -12.17 -22.39
CA LYS A 118 -1.99 -13.27 -23.11
C LYS A 118 -1.44 -14.31 -22.13
N ASP A 119 -0.75 -13.85 -21.10
CA ASP A 119 -0.08 -14.71 -20.13
C ASP A 119 -1.09 -15.42 -19.22
N ALA A 120 -2.16 -14.75 -18.80
CA ALA A 120 -3.30 -15.37 -18.16
C ALA A 120 -3.99 -16.40 -19.07
N SER A 121 -4.13 -16.12 -20.37
CA SER A 121 -4.67 -17.10 -21.33
C SER A 121 -3.80 -18.36 -21.41
N ASP A 122 -2.47 -18.21 -21.46
CA ASP A 122 -1.54 -19.34 -21.48
C ASP A 122 -1.70 -20.19 -20.20
N ILE A 123 -1.78 -19.56 -19.02
CA ILE A 123 -1.95 -20.22 -17.73
C ILE A 123 -3.31 -20.94 -17.65
N ILE A 124 -4.39 -20.28 -18.04
CA ILE A 124 -5.76 -20.81 -17.92
C ILE A 124 -5.96 -22.02 -18.84
N LEU A 125 -5.42 -21.97 -20.06
CA LEU A 125 -5.52 -23.09 -21.01
C LEU A 125 -4.62 -24.26 -20.64
N THR A 126 -3.51 -24.01 -19.94
CA THR A 126 -2.54 -25.06 -19.55
C THR A 126 -2.86 -25.67 -18.20
N CYS A 127 -3.42 -24.90 -17.27
CA CYS A 127 -3.50 -25.28 -15.86
C CYS A 127 -4.91 -25.16 -15.28
N SER A 128 -5.38 -23.94 -15.01
CA SER A 128 -6.57 -23.72 -14.18
C SER A 128 -7.18 -22.33 -14.38
N ASN A 129 -8.51 -22.24 -14.29
CA ASN A 129 -9.26 -20.97 -14.32
C ASN A 129 -9.58 -20.45 -12.90
N GLN A 130 -8.54 -20.25 -12.09
CA GLN A 130 -8.67 -19.74 -10.72
C GLN A 130 -8.43 -18.21 -10.67
N PRO A 131 -9.35 -17.41 -10.08
CA PRO A 131 -9.19 -15.95 -9.94
C PRO A 131 -7.87 -15.49 -9.30
N GLU A 132 -7.34 -16.30 -8.38
CA GLU A 132 -6.12 -16.04 -7.62
C GLU A 132 -4.89 -15.81 -8.50
N ILE A 133 -4.89 -16.32 -9.75
CA ILE A 133 -3.86 -16.01 -10.75
C ILE A 133 -3.71 -14.49 -10.91
N PHE A 134 -4.82 -13.75 -10.93
CA PHE A 134 -4.81 -12.30 -11.09
C PHE A 134 -4.39 -11.56 -9.81
N HIS A 135 -4.51 -12.19 -8.64
CA HIS A 135 -4.00 -11.61 -7.38
C HIS A 135 -2.48 -11.68 -7.30
N LEU A 136 -1.89 -12.62 -8.04
CA LEU A 136 -0.47 -12.95 -8.02
C LEU A 136 0.30 -12.39 -9.23
N LEU A 137 -0.29 -11.46 -9.99
CA LEU A 137 0.33 -10.89 -11.20
C LEU A 137 1.74 -10.35 -10.95
N SER A 138 1.96 -9.67 -9.82
CA SER A 138 3.28 -9.12 -9.50
C SER A 138 4.38 -10.17 -9.35
N LEU A 139 4.04 -11.46 -9.21
CA LEU A 139 4.99 -12.58 -9.15
C LEU A 139 5.65 -12.91 -10.48
N PHE A 140 4.94 -12.69 -11.58
CA PHE A 140 5.33 -13.20 -12.88
C PHE A 140 5.21 -12.17 -14.01
N GLU A 141 4.50 -11.07 -13.80
CA GLU A 141 4.36 -9.99 -14.78
C GLU A 141 5.37 -8.88 -14.55
N ASP A 142 6.08 -8.54 -15.62
CA ASP A 142 6.99 -7.39 -15.62
C ASP A 142 6.22 -6.08 -15.51
N ASN A 143 6.78 -5.15 -14.74
CA ASN A 143 6.17 -3.86 -14.42
C ASN A 143 4.90 -3.95 -13.57
N VAL A 144 4.38 -5.12 -13.20
CA VAL A 144 3.28 -5.18 -12.21
C VAL A 144 3.88 -5.19 -10.81
N GLY A 145 3.62 -4.10 -10.09
CA GLY A 145 4.06 -3.89 -8.71
C GLY A 145 2.87 -3.72 -7.75
N PRO A 146 3.16 -3.53 -6.45
CA PRO A 146 2.19 -3.27 -5.38
C PRO A 146 1.06 -2.30 -5.76
N ASP A 147 1.51 -1.19 -6.33
CA ASP A 147 0.75 0.01 -6.60
C ASP A 147 -0.39 -0.29 -7.59
N ARG A 148 -0.02 -0.89 -8.73
CA ARG A 148 -0.98 -1.33 -9.76
C ARG A 148 -1.96 -2.37 -9.26
N VAL A 149 -1.54 -3.29 -8.39
CA VAL A 149 -2.46 -4.28 -7.81
C VAL A 149 -3.44 -3.58 -6.86
N SER A 150 -2.96 -2.64 -6.05
CA SER A 150 -3.79 -1.80 -5.19
C SER A 150 -4.79 -0.98 -6.00
N ASP A 151 -4.35 -0.33 -7.08
CA ASP A 151 -5.21 0.47 -7.97
C ASP A 151 -6.27 -0.37 -8.67
N MET A 152 -5.88 -1.56 -9.13
CA MET A 152 -6.80 -2.53 -9.72
C MET A 152 -7.90 -2.91 -8.73
N ILE A 153 -7.51 -3.24 -7.49
CA ILE A 153 -8.48 -3.55 -6.43
C ILE A 153 -9.35 -2.32 -6.14
N ALA A 154 -8.74 -1.14 -5.94
CA ALA A 154 -9.44 0.11 -5.66
C ALA A 154 -10.47 0.45 -6.74
N THR A 155 -10.13 0.26 -8.02
CA THR A 155 -11.04 0.47 -9.15
C THR A 155 -12.23 -0.48 -9.08
N LEU A 156 -11.99 -1.75 -8.76
CA LEU A 156 -13.07 -2.76 -8.66
C LEU A 156 -13.99 -2.52 -7.45
N VAL A 157 -13.51 -1.86 -6.40
CA VAL A 157 -14.27 -1.56 -5.17
C VAL A 157 -14.55 -0.07 -4.97
N TYR A 158 -14.51 0.71 -6.05
CA TYR A 158 -14.62 2.17 -5.97
C TYR A 158 -15.95 2.63 -5.36
N ASP A 159 -17.07 2.00 -5.74
CA ASP A 159 -18.38 2.31 -5.17
C ASP A 159 -18.43 2.07 -3.65
N GLU A 160 -17.77 1.02 -3.18
CA GLU A 160 -17.64 0.67 -1.77
C GLU A 160 -16.77 1.70 -1.02
N ILE A 161 -15.68 2.19 -1.64
CA ILE A 161 -14.86 3.29 -1.12
C ILE A 161 -15.67 4.58 -1.00
N ILE A 162 -16.49 4.91 -2.00
CA ILE A 162 -17.39 6.07 -1.98
C ILE A 162 -18.41 5.96 -0.84
N ALA A 163 -19.04 4.79 -0.68
CA ALA A 163 -19.99 4.55 0.40
C ALA A 163 -19.34 4.68 1.79
N TYR A 164 -18.15 4.09 1.95
CA TYR A 164 -17.38 4.17 3.19
C TYR A 164 -16.96 5.60 3.49
N THR A 165 -16.46 6.35 2.50
CA THR A 165 -16.05 7.76 2.63
C THR A 165 -17.21 8.61 3.15
N LYS A 166 -18.42 8.44 2.59
CA LYS A 166 -19.60 9.17 3.05
C LYS A 166 -19.98 8.84 4.49
N ARG A 167 -19.88 7.57 4.91
CA ARG A 167 -20.08 7.18 6.32
C ARG A 167 -19.01 7.79 7.22
N ALA A 168 -17.74 7.74 6.82
CA ALA A 168 -16.62 8.30 7.56
C ALA A 168 -16.77 9.82 7.74
N TYR A 169 -17.12 10.56 6.67
CA TYR A 169 -17.38 11.99 6.73
C TYR A 169 -18.49 12.33 7.72
N LYS A 170 -19.59 11.57 7.71
CA LYS A 170 -20.66 11.75 8.68
C LYS A 170 -20.19 11.53 10.13
N ALA A 171 -19.37 10.50 10.37
CA ALA A 171 -18.84 10.19 11.70
C ALA A 171 -17.83 11.27 12.19
N LEU A 172 -17.04 11.82 11.28
CA LEU A 172 -16.05 12.87 11.55
C LEU A 172 -16.67 14.27 11.59
N ASP A 173 -17.92 14.41 11.18
CA ASP A 173 -18.61 15.69 10.99
C ASP A 173 -17.92 16.56 9.94
N ILE A 174 -17.58 15.97 8.79
CA ILE A 174 -17.06 16.65 7.59
C ILE A 174 -18.22 16.88 6.63
N SER A 175 -18.54 18.14 6.38
CA SER A 175 -19.61 18.55 5.46
C SER A 175 -19.37 19.95 4.89
N SER A 176 -20.00 20.26 3.76
CA SER A 176 -19.93 21.59 3.13
C SER A 176 -20.45 22.71 4.02
N GLY A 177 -21.39 22.42 4.94
CA GLY A 177 -21.90 23.40 5.89
C GLY A 177 -20.86 23.81 6.95
N LYS A 178 -20.04 22.86 7.41
CA LYS A 178 -18.99 23.11 8.41
C LYS A 178 -17.69 23.59 7.78
N TYR A 179 -17.39 23.14 6.56
CA TYR A 179 -16.19 23.48 5.81
C TYR A 179 -16.56 24.21 4.49
N PRO A 180 -17.16 25.41 4.56
CA PRO A 180 -17.68 26.12 3.38
C PRO A 180 -16.60 26.63 2.41
N ASN A 181 -15.35 26.66 2.85
CA ASN A 181 -14.20 27.06 2.03
C ASN A 181 -13.66 25.91 1.15
N TYR A 182 -14.18 24.69 1.32
CA TYR A 182 -13.78 23.52 0.55
C TYR A 182 -14.89 23.17 -0.44
N GLU A 183 -14.48 22.73 -1.62
CA GLU A 183 -15.40 22.28 -2.65
C GLU A 183 -15.85 20.84 -2.38
N PHE A 184 -17.11 20.55 -2.63
CA PHE A 184 -17.68 19.22 -2.49
C PHE A 184 -18.43 18.84 -3.76
N GLU A 185 -18.19 17.62 -4.24
CA GLU A 185 -18.92 16.99 -5.33
C GLU A 185 -19.62 15.73 -4.81
N ASN A 186 -20.93 15.60 -5.04
CA ASN A 186 -21.72 14.43 -4.64
C ASN A 186 -21.58 14.01 -3.15
N GLY A 187 -21.29 14.98 -2.28
CA GLY A 187 -21.11 14.78 -0.83
C GLY A 187 -19.70 14.36 -0.42
N ILE A 188 -18.72 14.41 -1.33
CA ILE A 188 -17.30 14.14 -1.08
C ILE A 188 -16.50 15.41 -1.37
N MET A 189 -15.50 15.69 -0.55
CA MET A 189 -14.69 16.89 -0.69
C MET A 189 -13.72 16.71 -1.87
N LEU A 190 -13.49 17.77 -2.65
CA LEU A 190 -12.36 17.78 -3.57
C LEU A 190 -11.08 18.10 -2.81
N ASN A 191 -10.02 17.37 -3.12
CA ASN A 191 -8.73 17.52 -2.48
C ASN A 191 -8.14 18.91 -2.80
N PRO A 192 -7.90 19.77 -1.79
CA PRO A 192 -7.41 21.13 -2.00
C PRO A 192 -5.96 21.18 -2.52
N TYR A 193 -5.23 20.07 -2.43
CA TYR A 193 -3.83 19.95 -2.87
C TYR A 193 -3.65 19.15 -4.16
N LYS A 194 -4.68 18.39 -4.58
CA LYS A 194 -4.68 17.60 -5.83
C LYS A 194 -5.84 18.05 -6.70
N LYS A 195 -5.54 18.72 -7.81
CA LYS A 195 -6.53 19.32 -8.71
C LYS A 195 -7.53 18.28 -9.24
N ASP A 196 -8.83 18.58 -9.14
CA ASP A 196 -9.94 17.79 -9.68
C ASP A 196 -9.96 16.32 -9.16
N LYS A 197 -9.46 16.07 -7.95
CA LYS A 197 -9.46 14.75 -7.32
C LYS A 197 -10.35 14.76 -6.07
N GLU A 198 -11.20 13.75 -5.94
CA GLU A 198 -11.95 13.53 -4.71
C GLU A 198 -11.00 13.16 -3.55
N LEU A 199 -11.37 13.54 -2.33
CA LEU A 199 -10.64 13.18 -1.13
C LEU A 199 -11.31 11.97 -0.45
N LEU A 200 -10.91 10.78 -0.87
CA LEU A 200 -11.51 9.52 -0.46
C LEU A 200 -10.82 8.98 0.80
N LEU A 201 -11.62 8.33 1.65
CA LEU A 201 -11.15 7.68 2.86
C LEU A 201 -11.33 6.16 2.75
N VAL A 202 -10.43 5.43 3.40
CA VAL A 202 -10.45 3.96 3.45
C VAL A 202 -10.25 3.49 4.89
N PRO A 203 -10.79 2.32 5.28
CA PRO A 203 -10.53 1.77 6.60
C PRO A 203 -9.11 1.21 6.69
N ILE A 204 -8.47 1.33 7.85
CA ILE A 204 -7.16 0.69 8.12
C ILE A 204 -7.24 -0.82 7.90
N ASN A 205 -8.39 -1.40 8.22
CA ASN A 205 -8.64 -2.84 8.21
C ASN A 205 -8.38 -3.51 6.83
N ILE A 206 -8.52 -2.78 5.71
CA ILE A 206 -8.30 -3.31 4.35
C ILE A 206 -6.89 -3.03 3.79
N LEU A 207 -6.04 -2.32 4.55
CA LEU A 207 -4.72 -1.89 4.11
C LEU A 207 -3.62 -2.85 4.55
N HIS A 208 -2.44 -2.71 3.93
CA HIS A 208 -1.20 -3.34 4.37
C HIS A 208 0.04 -2.55 3.89
N GLU A 209 1.16 -2.65 4.62
CA GLU A 209 2.43 -1.95 4.30
C GLU A 209 3.20 -2.55 3.11
N ILE A 210 2.99 -3.83 2.86
CA ILE A 210 3.58 -4.60 1.76
C ILE A 210 2.41 -5.13 0.94
N PRO A 211 2.43 -5.05 -0.40
CA PRO A 211 1.40 -5.73 -1.18
C PRO A 211 1.52 -7.25 -1.02
N ILE A 212 0.51 -7.95 -1.49
CA ILE A 212 0.47 -9.41 -1.57
C ILE A 212 1.77 -9.99 -2.18
N ALA A 213 2.38 -9.29 -3.15
CA ALA A 213 3.75 -9.56 -3.57
C ALA A 213 4.38 -8.35 -4.25
N LYS A 214 5.53 -7.89 -3.76
CA LYS A 214 6.29 -6.77 -4.34
C LYS A 214 7.43 -7.25 -5.23
N ASP A 215 8.07 -8.31 -4.80
CA ASP A 215 9.19 -9.04 -5.38
C ASP A 215 9.41 -10.29 -4.52
N TRP A 216 10.06 -11.33 -5.04
CA TRP A 216 10.22 -12.60 -4.31
C TRP A 216 11.09 -12.48 -3.05
N ASP A 217 11.89 -11.43 -2.94
CA ASP A 217 12.64 -11.12 -1.72
C ASP A 217 11.71 -10.63 -0.58
N ASP A 218 10.56 -10.01 -0.89
CA ASP A 218 9.48 -9.71 0.08
C ASP A 218 8.56 -10.92 0.32
N ILE A 219 8.49 -11.85 -0.65
CA ILE A 219 7.89 -13.16 -0.42
C ILE A 219 8.74 -14.01 0.50
N ASP A 220 10.01 -13.68 0.75
CA ASP A 220 10.77 -14.32 1.81
C ASP A 220 10.28 -13.91 3.22
N ARG A 221 9.60 -12.75 3.35
CA ARG A 221 8.90 -12.29 4.56
C ARG A 221 7.45 -12.81 4.64
N VAL A 222 6.78 -13.01 3.51
CA VAL A 222 5.47 -13.69 3.42
C VAL A 222 5.61 -15.23 3.49
N CYS A 223 6.73 -15.78 3.04
CA CYS A 223 7.10 -17.20 3.09
C CYS A 223 7.98 -17.57 4.29
N SER A 224 8.46 -16.62 5.09
CA SER A 224 8.90 -16.96 6.45
C SER A 224 7.74 -17.52 7.25
N GLU A 225 6.51 -17.13 6.92
CA GLU A 225 5.27 -17.71 7.46
C GLU A 225 4.83 -18.95 6.68
N ASN A 226 5.12 -19.04 5.38
CA ASN A 226 4.76 -20.17 4.51
C ASN A 226 5.98 -20.98 4.01
N LYS A 227 6.60 -21.75 4.92
CA LYS A 227 7.81 -22.57 4.67
C LYS A 227 7.68 -23.52 3.47
N VAL A 228 6.47 -23.96 3.14
CA VAL A 228 6.17 -24.90 2.05
C VAL A 228 6.44 -24.25 0.68
N ILE A 229 5.98 -23.01 0.47
CA ILE A 229 6.23 -22.26 -0.78
C ILE A 229 7.72 -22.02 -0.97
N LYS A 230 8.43 -21.64 0.10
CA LYS A 230 9.88 -21.43 0.07
C LYS A 230 10.65 -22.71 -0.27
N GLN A 231 10.24 -23.86 0.26
CA GLN A 231 10.90 -25.14 -0.02
C GLN A 231 10.68 -25.59 -1.47
N GLU A 232 9.44 -25.56 -1.96
CA GLU A 232 9.12 -25.92 -3.35
C GLU A 232 9.93 -25.10 -4.36
N ILE A 233 10.06 -23.79 -4.11
CA ILE A 233 10.74 -22.87 -5.01
C ILE A 233 12.26 -23.02 -4.92
N ASN A 234 12.82 -23.21 -3.72
CA ASN A 234 14.24 -23.50 -3.59
C ASN A 234 14.63 -24.87 -4.16
N GLU A 235 13.70 -25.83 -4.17
CA GLU A 235 13.88 -27.13 -4.84
C GLU A 235 13.82 -27.01 -6.37
N MET A 236 12.90 -26.19 -6.89
CA MET A 236 12.72 -25.94 -8.33
C MET A 236 13.81 -25.02 -8.93
N ILE A 237 14.28 -24.04 -8.16
CA ILE A 237 15.15 -22.97 -8.64
C ILE A 237 16.53 -23.06 -7.98
N ARG A 238 17.47 -23.70 -8.69
CA ARG A 238 18.87 -23.91 -8.28
C ARG A 238 19.65 -22.59 -8.08
N LEU A 239 20.89 -22.75 -7.58
CA LEU A 239 21.98 -21.77 -7.31
C LEU A 239 22.14 -20.56 -8.26
N GLU A 240 21.55 -20.56 -9.45
CA GLU A 240 21.58 -19.45 -10.41
C GLU A 240 20.57 -18.33 -10.10
N TRP A 241 19.59 -18.56 -9.22
CA TRP A 241 18.58 -17.56 -8.81
C TRP A 241 19.17 -16.22 -8.37
N TYR A 242 20.22 -16.28 -7.54
CA TYR A 242 20.89 -15.09 -7.00
C TYR A 242 21.64 -14.27 -8.07
N LYS A 243 21.86 -14.83 -9.26
CA LYS A 243 22.54 -14.18 -10.38
C LYS A 243 21.56 -13.60 -11.41
N MET A 244 20.26 -13.85 -11.26
CA MET A 244 19.22 -13.41 -12.20
C MET A 244 18.73 -12.00 -11.86
N SER A 245 18.44 -11.21 -12.90
CA SER A 245 17.69 -9.96 -12.78
C SER A 245 16.22 -10.20 -12.39
N THR A 246 15.53 -9.17 -11.88
CA THR A 246 14.12 -9.28 -11.49
C THR A 246 13.21 -9.81 -12.61
N GLY A 247 13.38 -9.32 -13.85
CA GLY A 247 12.60 -9.81 -14.99
C GLY A 247 12.90 -11.26 -15.36
N GLN A 248 14.18 -11.68 -15.25
CA GLN A 248 14.55 -13.09 -15.47
C GLN A 248 13.95 -14.01 -14.42
N LYS A 249 13.94 -13.59 -13.14
CA LYS A 249 13.26 -14.32 -12.07
C LYS A 249 11.77 -14.49 -12.39
N LYS A 250 11.07 -13.38 -12.69
CA LYS A 250 9.62 -13.39 -13.02
C LYS A 250 9.28 -14.31 -14.20
N SER A 251 10.07 -14.26 -15.27
CA SER A 251 9.92 -15.15 -16.42
C SER A 251 10.08 -16.62 -16.05
N GLU A 252 11.07 -16.94 -15.21
CA GLU A 252 11.32 -18.31 -14.78
C GLU A 252 10.23 -18.84 -13.85
N ILE A 253 9.72 -17.99 -12.95
CA ILE A 253 8.56 -18.28 -12.11
C ILE A 253 7.32 -18.58 -12.94
N LYS A 254 7.05 -17.75 -13.96
CA LYS A 254 5.94 -18.01 -14.87
C LYS A 254 6.04 -19.41 -15.48
N ARG A 255 7.23 -19.75 -15.98
CA ARG A 255 7.49 -21.01 -16.67
C ARG A 255 7.44 -22.23 -15.75
N GLN A 256 8.05 -22.14 -14.58
CA GLN A 256 8.20 -23.28 -13.67
C GLN A 256 6.99 -23.48 -12.74
N ILE A 257 6.27 -22.41 -12.42
CA ILE A 257 5.18 -22.43 -11.43
C ILE A 257 3.84 -22.23 -12.13
N PHE A 258 3.64 -21.10 -12.80
CA PHE A 258 2.32 -20.74 -13.35
C PHE A 258 1.93 -21.53 -14.60
N LEU A 259 2.89 -22.12 -15.31
CA LEU A 259 2.65 -23.04 -16.42
C LEU A 259 2.81 -24.53 -16.03
N ASP A 260 2.98 -24.83 -14.75
CA ASP A 260 2.95 -26.20 -14.21
C ASP A 260 1.71 -26.35 -13.30
N GLY A 261 0.74 -27.17 -13.74
CA GLY A 261 -0.53 -27.30 -13.03
C GLY A 261 -0.41 -27.81 -11.59
N LYS A 262 0.62 -28.60 -11.26
CA LYS A 262 0.83 -29.10 -9.90
C LYS A 262 1.45 -28.03 -9.00
N ALA A 263 2.46 -27.33 -9.50
CA ALA A 263 3.10 -26.24 -8.77
C ALA A 263 2.11 -25.09 -8.54
N LEU A 264 1.34 -24.70 -9.56
CA LEU A 264 0.33 -23.67 -9.45
C LEU A 264 -0.72 -24.01 -8.38
N GLU A 265 -1.27 -25.23 -8.40
CA GLU A 265 -2.28 -25.65 -7.42
C GLU A 265 -1.76 -25.57 -5.98
N LYS A 266 -0.52 -26.02 -5.74
CA LYS A 266 0.11 -25.91 -4.41
C LYS A 266 0.27 -24.47 -3.96
N ILE A 267 0.68 -23.57 -4.86
CA ILE A 267 0.79 -22.15 -4.55
C ILE A 267 -0.58 -21.56 -4.22
N ILE A 268 -1.63 -21.90 -4.96
CA ILE A 268 -2.97 -21.36 -4.69
C ILE A 268 -3.53 -21.91 -3.37
N VAL A 269 -3.36 -23.19 -3.07
CA VAL A 269 -3.76 -23.77 -1.77
C VAL A 269 -3.03 -23.04 -0.64
N ALA A 270 -1.70 -22.94 -0.72
CA ALA A 270 -0.89 -22.27 0.30
C ALA A 270 -1.24 -20.78 0.42
N TYR A 271 -1.55 -20.11 -0.69
CA TYR A 271 -2.04 -18.74 -0.72
C TYR A 271 -3.42 -18.61 -0.07
N ASN A 272 -4.31 -19.58 -0.26
CA ASN A 272 -5.66 -19.53 0.32
C ASN A 272 -5.68 -19.80 1.82
N ASP A 273 -4.79 -20.66 2.30
CA ASP A 273 -4.61 -20.98 3.71
C ASP A 273 -3.91 -19.88 4.51
N THR A 274 -3.22 -18.92 3.86
CA THR A 274 -2.64 -17.79 4.57
C THR A 274 -3.70 -16.80 5.02
N THR A 275 -3.57 -16.40 6.28
CA THR A 275 -4.23 -15.23 6.87
C THR A 275 -3.22 -14.10 6.96
N LEU A 276 -3.68 -12.86 6.96
CA LEU A 276 -2.80 -11.70 7.10
C LEU A 276 -3.20 -10.93 8.36
N ASP A 277 -2.24 -10.67 9.24
CA ASP A 277 -2.48 -9.87 10.43
C ASP A 277 -3.00 -8.46 10.09
N GLU A 278 -3.64 -7.82 11.07
CA GLU A 278 -4.11 -6.44 10.91
C GLU A 278 -2.94 -5.49 10.67
N CYS A 279 -3.17 -4.49 9.82
CA CYS A 279 -2.15 -3.51 9.52
C CYS A 279 -1.87 -2.62 10.74
N ASP A 280 -0.67 -2.75 11.31
CA ASP A 280 -0.14 -1.78 12.27
C ASP A 280 0.39 -0.55 11.52
N VAL A 281 -0.51 0.40 11.25
CA VAL A 281 -0.15 1.64 10.55
C VAL A 281 0.91 2.45 11.33
N MET A 282 0.94 2.37 12.66
CA MET A 282 1.98 3.03 13.48
C MET A 282 3.28 2.21 13.55
N GLY A 283 3.24 0.98 13.05
CA GLY A 283 4.35 0.07 12.83
C GLY A 283 5.33 0.57 11.77
N ASN A 284 4.85 1.33 10.78
CA ASN A 284 5.67 1.95 9.75
C ASN A 284 6.42 3.16 10.31
N SER A 285 7.75 3.07 10.38
CA SER A 285 8.56 4.16 10.93
C SER A 285 8.41 5.47 10.16
N ALA A 286 8.24 5.44 8.83
CA ALA A 286 8.10 6.65 8.03
C ALA A 286 6.73 7.31 8.30
N TYR A 287 5.63 6.55 8.21
CA TYR A 287 4.30 7.09 8.53
C TYR A 287 4.21 7.59 9.97
N PHE A 288 4.72 6.81 10.93
CA PHE A 288 4.76 7.19 12.34
C PHE A 288 5.51 8.50 12.55
N VAL A 289 6.69 8.64 11.96
CA VAL A 289 7.52 9.85 12.10
C VAL A 289 6.79 11.05 11.52
N GLU A 290 6.23 10.93 10.32
CA GLU A 290 5.45 12.01 9.69
C GLU A 290 4.25 12.40 10.56
N LYS A 291 3.49 11.43 11.05
CA LYS A 291 2.29 11.69 11.84
C LYS A 291 2.58 12.34 13.19
N ILE A 292 3.64 11.91 13.87
CA ILE A 292 3.96 12.34 15.23
C ILE A 292 4.84 13.59 15.26
N ALA A 293 5.70 13.81 14.26
CA ALA A 293 6.60 14.97 14.23
C ALA A 293 5.83 16.30 14.26
N HIS A 294 4.64 16.33 13.68
CA HIS A 294 3.78 17.52 13.67
C HIS A 294 3.29 17.87 15.07
N LYS A 295 2.77 16.89 15.83
CA LYS A 295 2.36 17.10 17.23
C LYS A 295 3.54 17.57 18.08
N TYR A 296 4.73 17.02 17.88
CA TYR A 296 5.92 17.43 18.63
C TYR A 296 6.39 18.86 18.32
N ARG A 297 6.12 19.39 17.12
CA ARG A 297 6.52 20.75 16.72
C ARG A 297 6.03 21.81 17.68
N ASP A 298 4.76 21.72 18.07
CA ASP A 298 4.09 22.77 18.82
C ASP A 298 4.41 22.69 20.32
N PHE A 299 4.76 21.50 20.82
CA PHE A 299 5.05 21.28 22.24
C PHE A 299 6.54 21.38 22.62
N TYR A 300 7.46 21.06 21.70
CA TYR A 300 8.89 20.95 21.99
C TYR A 300 9.75 21.59 20.90
N SER A 301 9.68 22.91 20.76
CA SER A 301 10.51 23.66 19.82
C SER A 301 12.01 23.41 20.03
N ILE A 302 12.73 23.03 18.96
CA ILE A 302 14.18 23.01 18.96
C ILE A 302 14.69 24.41 18.58
N GLU A 303 15.50 25.01 19.44
CA GLU A 303 16.34 26.15 19.03
C GLU A 303 17.51 25.63 18.22
N ILE A 304 17.58 25.99 16.93
CA ILE A 304 18.62 25.50 16.03
C ILE A 304 19.49 26.66 15.54
N SER A 305 20.79 26.59 15.81
CA SER A 305 21.79 27.59 15.39
C SER A 305 22.13 27.46 13.89
N ASP A 306 22.36 28.58 13.18
CA ASP A 306 22.65 28.58 11.74
C ASP A 306 24.13 28.31 11.42
N GLY A 307 24.41 27.82 10.20
CA GLY A 307 25.77 27.71 9.66
C GLY A 307 26.56 26.45 10.02
N LYS A 308 25.89 25.37 10.43
CA LYS A 308 26.50 24.11 10.90
C LYS A 308 26.73 23.07 9.82
N ASP A 309 27.77 22.25 9.98
CA ASP A 309 28.00 21.08 9.12
C ASP A 309 27.16 19.85 9.54
N SER A 310 27.20 18.78 8.75
CA SER A 310 26.41 17.57 9.02
C SER A 310 26.79 16.88 10.33
N TYR A 311 28.05 17.00 10.76
CA TYR A 311 28.52 16.41 12.01
C TYR A 311 27.97 17.19 13.21
N GLU A 312 28.09 18.52 13.18
CA GLU A 312 27.55 19.40 14.23
C GLU A 312 26.03 19.28 14.36
N ALA A 313 25.31 19.19 13.23
CA ALA A 313 23.87 18.95 13.21
C ALA A 313 23.50 17.59 13.83
N THR A 314 24.27 16.54 13.53
CA THR A 314 24.06 15.21 14.12
C THR A 314 24.25 15.23 15.64
N ILE A 315 25.25 15.96 16.14
CA ILE A 315 25.47 16.13 17.58
C ILE A 315 24.31 16.87 18.24
N GLU A 316 23.77 17.92 17.61
CA GLU A 316 22.58 18.61 18.13
C GLU A 316 21.35 17.69 18.17
N ILE A 317 21.10 16.90 17.13
CA ILE A 317 20.02 15.90 17.10
C ILE A 317 20.17 14.91 18.26
N CYS A 318 21.37 14.36 18.44
CA CYS A 318 21.65 13.41 19.52
C CYS A 318 21.46 14.04 20.91
N ASN A 319 21.92 15.28 21.11
CA ASN A 319 21.74 15.99 22.37
C ASN A 319 20.27 16.35 22.63
N HIS A 320 19.52 16.72 21.59
CA HIS A 320 18.10 16.98 21.73
C HIS A 320 17.34 15.69 22.05
N PHE A 321 17.63 14.59 21.35
CA PHE A 321 17.05 13.27 21.66
C PHE A 321 17.37 12.87 23.10
N LYS A 322 18.62 13.00 23.53
CA LYS A 322 19.04 12.75 24.91
C LYS A 322 18.20 13.56 25.90
N ARG A 323 18.05 14.86 25.69
CA ARG A 323 17.22 15.74 26.53
C ARG A 323 15.76 15.28 26.57
N LEU A 324 15.18 14.93 25.42
CA LEU A 324 13.81 14.42 25.37
C LEU A 324 13.64 13.15 26.23
N ILE A 325 14.58 12.21 26.10
CA ILE A 325 14.56 10.95 26.85
C ILE A 325 14.78 11.17 28.34
N GLU A 326 15.82 11.90 28.72
CA GLU A 326 16.28 12.03 30.12
C GLU A 326 15.50 13.08 30.91
N GLU A 327 15.12 14.20 30.30
CA GLU A 327 14.58 15.37 31.01
C GLU A 327 13.09 15.62 30.73
N CYS A 328 12.58 15.18 29.57
CA CYS A 328 11.18 15.40 29.17
C CYS A 328 10.30 14.16 29.29
N LYS A 329 10.69 13.19 30.13
CA LYS A 329 10.01 11.90 30.32
C LYS A 329 9.91 11.04 29.06
N GLY A 330 10.68 11.32 28.01
CA GLY A 330 10.69 10.51 26.79
C GLY A 330 11.15 9.07 27.03
N TYR A 331 11.85 8.78 28.14
CA TYR A 331 12.16 7.42 28.54
C TYR A 331 10.92 6.53 28.70
N GLU A 332 9.73 7.09 29.01
CA GLU A 332 8.48 6.33 29.09
C GLU A 332 8.09 5.70 27.74
N LEU A 333 8.56 6.26 26.61
CA LEU A 333 8.40 5.68 25.28
C LEU A 333 9.26 4.44 25.06
N LEU A 334 10.35 4.29 25.83
CA LEU A 334 11.32 3.21 25.66
C LEU A 334 10.99 1.97 26.52
N TYR A 335 10.02 2.10 27.43
CA TYR A 335 9.62 1.03 28.35
C TYR A 335 8.12 0.78 28.29
N ASN A 336 7.72 -0.46 28.54
CA ASN A 336 6.34 -0.85 28.87
C ASN A 336 6.34 -1.34 30.32
N GLY A 337 6.00 -0.45 31.25
CA GLY A 337 6.19 -0.70 32.68
C GLY A 337 7.67 -0.87 33.03
N LYS A 338 8.07 -2.09 33.43
CA LYS A 338 9.47 -2.42 33.77
C LYS A 338 10.24 -3.07 32.61
N THR A 339 9.58 -3.35 31.48
CA THR A 339 10.18 -4.07 30.35
C THR A 339 10.61 -3.08 29.28
N ALA A 340 11.84 -3.16 28.80
CA ALA A 340 12.28 -2.36 27.66
C ALA A 340 11.50 -2.76 26.39
N ARG A 341 11.11 -1.77 25.59
CA ARG A 341 10.57 -2.01 24.25
C ARG A 341 11.68 -2.45 23.29
N ASP A 342 11.29 -2.94 22.13
CA ASP A 342 12.23 -3.39 21.11
C ASP A 342 13.15 -2.27 20.61
N GLU A 343 14.31 -2.65 20.07
CA GLU A 343 15.27 -1.70 19.50
C GLU A 343 14.64 -0.83 18.41
N LYS A 344 13.71 -1.39 17.64
CA LYS A 344 12.97 -0.70 16.59
C LYS A 344 12.22 0.52 17.13
N THR A 345 11.66 0.45 18.34
CA THR A 345 11.01 1.59 19.00
C THR A 345 12.01 2.71 19.32
N VAL A 346 13.19 2.36 19.82
CA VAL A 346 14.25 3.35 20.13
C VAL A 346 14.74 4.01 18.85
N GLN A 347 14.99 3.22 17.80
CA GLN A 347 15.40 3.72 16.49
C GLN A 347 14.34 4.66 15.89
N LYS A 348 13.05 4.34 16.02
CA LYS A 348 11.94 5.23 15.60
C LYS A 348 11.96 6.57 16.34
N ALA A 349 12.17 6.56 17.66
CA ALA A 349 12.19 7.78 18.46
C ALA A 349 13.37 8.70 18.11
N LEU A 350 14.55 8.12 17.86
CA LEU A 350 15.72 8.88 17.39
C LEU A 350 15.50 9.42 15.97
N HIS A 351 14.95 8.59 15.07
CA HIS A 351 14.60 9.02 13.71
C HIS A 351 13.61 10.19 13.74
N LEU A 352 12.56 10.10 14.56
CA LEU A 352 11.58 11.18 14.76
C LEU A 352 12.28 12.49 15.16
N THR A 353 13.23 12.42 16.09
CA THR A 353 14.00 13.58 16.54
C THR A 353 14.85 14.18 15.42
N ALA A 354 15.53 13.35 14.65
CA ALA A 354 16.33 13.78 13.51
C ALA A 354 15.46 14.41 12.40
N TYR A 355 14.34 13.77 12.08
CA TYR A 355 13.40 14.26 11.07
C TYR A 355 12.81 15.61 11.47
N TYR A 356 12.41 15.76 12.73
CA TYR A 356 11.90 17.01 13.27
C TYR A 356 12.94 18.15 13.23
N TYR A 357 14.19 17.86 13.58
CA TYR A 357 15.29 18.81 13.44
C TYR A 357 15.42 19.30 11.98
N CYS A 358 15.37 18.38 11.01
CA CYS A 358 15.45 18.72 9.59
C CYS A 358 14.23 19.53 9.09
N LEU A 359 13.03 19.24 9.59
CA LEU A 359 11.81 20.02 9.31
C LEU A 359 11.97 21.47 9.78
N CYS A 360 12.43 21.69 11.00
CA CYS A 360 12.60 23.04 11.57
C CYS A 360 13.64 23.89 10.82
N LYS A 361 14.63 23.27 10.15
CA LYS A 361 15.63 23.96 9.32
C LYS A 361 15.27 24.07 7.83
N ASN A 362 14.09 23.59 7.40
CA ASN A 362 13.75 23.46 5.98
C ASN A 362 14.79 22.65 5.16
N LEU A 363 15.54 21.75 5.79
CA LEU A 363 16.60 20.95 5.14
C LEU A 363 16.05 19.81 4.27
N LEU A 364 14.75 19.56 4.31
CA LEU A 364 14.08 18.52 3.52
C LEU A 364 13.59 19.02 2.15
N ASN A 365 13.85 20.28 1.80
CA ASN A 365 13.62 20.80 0.46
C ASN A 365 14.83 20.49 -0.44
N PHE A 366 14.84 19.31 -1.06
CA PHE A 366 15.72 18.99 -2.19
C PHE A 366 14.91 18.73 -3.46
#